data_AF-A0A2D9N3I1-F1
#
_entry.id   AF-A0A2D9N3I1-F1
#
_cell.length_a   1.000
_cell.length_b   1.000
_cell.length_c   1.000
_cell.angle_alpha   90.00
_cell.angle_beta   90.00
_cell.angle_gamma   90.00
#
_symmetry.space_group_name_H-M   'P 1'
#
loop_
_entity.id
_entity.type
_entity.pdbx_description
1 polymer ?
#
loop_
_entity_poly.entity_id
_entity_poly.type
_entity_poly.pdbx_seq_one_letter_code
_entity_poly.pdbx_strand_id
1 'polypeptide(L)'
;MGNPNCEKCNGKGHYLVPNYQHDVMERIECMDCYAEEHYKWHLSEELSRVLVNASPQKLSMIISEIIVYGIDRDENNSLARIETIIQTKNINEALVLADIYGRNE
;
A
#
# COMPACT_ATOMS: atom_id res chain seq x y z
N MET A 1 0.87 0.31 13.74
CA MET A 1 2.34 0.56 13.89
C MET A 1 2.54 2.07 13.86
N GLY A 2 3.27 2.67 14.81
CA GLY A 2 3.39 4.13 14.88
C GLY A 2 4.10 4.73 13.67
N ASN A 3 3.71 5.95 13.26
CA ASN A 3 4.44 6.70 12.24
C ASN A 3 5.88 6.94 12.74
N PRO A 4 6.93 6.41 12.06
CA PRO A 4 8.32 6.48 12.55
C PRO A 4 8.84 7.91 12.67
N ASN A 5 8.22 8.86 11.98
CA ASN A 5 8.59 10.28 12.01
C ASN A 5 7.73 11.10 12.99
N CYS A 6 6.88 10.46 13.80
CA CYS A 6 6.06 11.18 14.77
C CYS A 6 6.94 11.70 15.92
N GLU A 7 7.21 13.00 15.90
CA GLU A 7 8.02 13.70 16.91
C GLU A 7 7.43 13.60 18.31
N LYS A 8 6.10 13.53 18.44
CA LYS A 8 5.46 13.45 19.74
C LYS A 8 5.81 12.13 20.43
N CYS A 9 5.53 10.99 19.78
CA CYS A 9 5.80 9.66 20.37
C CYS A 9 7.16 9.05 19.99
N ASN A 10 8.03 9.80 19.30
CA ASN A 10 9.32 9.34 18.78
C ASN A 10 9.22 8.02 18.01
N GLY A 11 8.21 7.90 17.15
CA GLY A 11 7.97 6.71 16.34
C GLY A 11 7.43 5.48 17.09
N LYS A 12 7.22 5.56 18.41
CA LYS A 12 6.80 4.40 19.22
C LYS A 12 5.29 4.10 19.13
N GLY A 13 4.49 5.07 18.68
CA GLY A 13 3.02 4.97 18.63
C GLY A 13 2.33 5.08 20.00
N HIS A 14 3.08 5.28 21.08
CA HIS A 14 2.56 5.40 22.45
C HIS A 14 3.53 6.17 23.35
N TYR A 15 3.02 6.64 24.49
CA TYR A 15 3.75 7.25 25.59
C TYR A 15 3.67 6.36 26.83
N LEU A 16 4.64 6.50 27.74
CA LEU A 16 4.55 5.93 29.08
C LEU A 16 4.31 7.08 30.07
N VAL A 17 3.22 7.03 30.82
CA VAL A 17 2.89 8.01 31.85
C VAL A 17 2.76 7.33 33.22
N PRO A 18 3.14 7.99 34.31
CA PRO A 18 2.94 7.43 35.64
C PRO A 18 1.46 7.41 36.02
N ASN A 19 0.95 6.25 36.40
CA ASN A 19 -0.38 6.09 36.99
C ASN A 19 -0.25 5.96 38.51
N TYR A 20 -0.47 7.06 39.21
CA TYR A 20 -0.33 7.16 40.67
C TYR A 20 -1.38 6.37 41.47
N GLN A 21 -2.47 5.92 40.84
CA GLN A 21 -3.47 5.09 41.52
C GLN A 21 -3.03 3.63 41.65
N HIS A 22 -2.19 3.18 40.72
CA HIS A 22 -1.73 1.80 40.62
C HIS A 22 -0.22 1.65 40.80
N ASP A 23 0.51 2.75 41.03
CA ASP A 23 1.97 2.81 41.19
C ASP A 23 2.74 2.11 40.04
N VAL A 24 2.25 2.28 38.81
CA VAL A 24 2.81 1.68 37.59
C VAL A 24 2.94 2.70 36.47
N MET A 25 3.80 2.42 35.48
CA MET A 25 3.86 3.15 34.22
C MET A 25 2.78 2.62 33.27
N GLU A 26 1.84 3.48 32.90
CA GLU A 26 0.76 3.18 31.97
C GLU A 26 1.15 3.58 30.55
N ARG A 27 0.79 2.72 29.59
CA ARG A 27 0.95 2.98 28.16
C ARG A 27 -0.27 3.72 27.64
N ILE A 28 -0.07 4.92 27.12
CA ILE A 28 -1.12 5.69 26.45
C ILE A 28 -0.81 5.79 24.96
N GLU A 29 -1.79 5.53 24.10
CA GLU A 29 -1.63 5.62 22.65
C GLU A 29 -1.36 7.05 22.19
N CYS A 30 -0.54 7.18 21.13
CA CYS A 30 -0.33 8.47 20.50
C CYS A 30 -1.53 8.83 19.63
N MET A 31 -2.37 9.76 20.11
CA MET A 31 -3.58 10.17 19.40
C MET A 31 -3.33 10.70 17.99
N ASP A 32 -2.18 11.34 17.75
CA ASP A 32 -1.80 11.78 16.41
C ASP A 32 -1.53 10.60 15.47
N CYS A 33 -0.76 9.61 15.92
CA CYS A 33 -0.51 8.39 15.14
C CYS A 33 -1.81 7.61 14.92
N TYR A 34 -2.66 7.54 15.94
CA TYR A 34 -3.96 6.89 15.86
C TYR A 34 -4.89 7.58 14.85
N ALA A 35 -4.96 8.92 14.89
CA ALA A 35 -5.74 9.70 13.93
C ALA A 35 -5.23 9.54 12.50
N GLU A 36 -3.91 9.51 12.29
CA GLU A 36 -3.30 9.28 10.99
C GLU A 36 -3.61 7.86 10.47
N GLU A 37 -3.50 6.84 11.31
CA GLU A 37 -3.84 5.46 10.96
C GLU A 37 -5.32 5.32 10.59
N HIS A 38 -6.21 5.93 11.37
CA HIS A 38 -7.63 5.97 11.08
C HIS A 38 -7.93 6.70 9.76
N TYR A 39 -7.23 7.80 9.48
CA TYR A 39 -7.38 8.52 8.22
C TYR A 39 -6.90 7.69 7.02
N LYS A 40 -5.75 7.02 7.13
CA LYS A 40 -5.24 6.09 6.10
C LYS A 40 -6.23 4.96 5.83
N TRP A 41 -6.80 4.41 6.90
CA TRP A 41 -7.83 3.36 6.78
C TRP A 41 -9.07 3.88 6.04
N HIS A 42 -9.57 5.05 6.43
CA HIS A 42 -10.73 5.68 5.77
C HIS A 42 -10.47 5.95 4.28
N LEU A 43 -9.29 6.49 3.93
CA LEU A 43 -8.91 6.68 2.52
C LEU A 43 -8.86 5.36 1.75
N SER A 44 -8.38 4.29 2.37
CA SER A 44 -8.32 2.96 1.75
C SER A 44 -9.72 2.41 1.49
N GLU A 45 -10.66 2.62 2.41
CA GLU A 45 -12.06 2.23 2.21
C GLU A 45 -12.72 3.03 1.08
N GLU A 46 -12.56 4.36 1.07
CA GLU A 46 -13.12 5.22 0.02
C GLU A 46 -12.55 4.86 -1.36
N LEU A 47 -11.25 4.62 -1.45
CA LEU A 47 -10.61 4.17 -2.69
C LEU A 47 -11.14 2.81 -3.13
N SER A 48 -11.30 1.86 -2.20
CA SER A 48 -11.89 0.55 -2.50
C SER A 48 -13.31 0.69 -3.06
N ARG A 49 -14.14 1.56 -2.48
CA ARG A 49 -15.50 1.83 -2.99
C ARG A 49 -15.48 2.40 -4.40
N VAL A 50 -14.56 3.31 -4.70
CA VAL A 50 -14.41 3.87 -6.05
C VAL A 50 -14.03 2.77 -7.04
N LEU A 51 -13.07 1.91 -6.69
CA LEU A 51 -12.58 0.84 -7.55
C LEU A 51 -13.61 -0.28 -7.76
N VAL A 52 -14.35 -0.67 -6.72
CA VAL A 52 -15.41 -1.69 -6.83
C VAL A 52 -16.55 -1.24 -7.75
N ASN A 53 -16.85 0.07 -7.78
CA ASN A 53 -17.87 0.63 -8.66
C ASN A 53 -17.36 0.90 -10.09
N ALA A 54 -16.06 0.74 -10.35
CA ALA A 54 -15.53 0.88 -11.70
C ALA A 54 -15.95 -0.30 -12.58
N SER A 55 -16.15 -0.05 -13.88
CA SER A 55 -16.43 -1.13 -14.82
C SER A 55 -15.20 -2.04 -14.98
N PRO A 56 -15.39 -3.36 -15.21
CA PRO A 56 -14.29 -4.28 -15.47
C PRO A 56 -13.37 -3.83 -16.60
N GLN A 57 -13.94 -3.20 -17.64
CA GLN A 57 -13.17 -2.66 -18.78
C GLN A 57 -12.23 -1.54 -18.33
N LYS A 58 -12.71 -0.62 -17.47
CA LYS A 58 -11.90 0.49 -16.98
C LYS A 58 -10.78 0.00 -16.07
N LEU A 59 -11.05 -0.97 -15.21
CA LEU A 59 -10.02 -1.63 -14.40
C LEU A 59 -8.98 -2.33 -15.27
N SER A 60 -9.41 -3.03 -16.33
CA SER A 60 -8.47 -3.68 -17.26
C SER A 60 -7.59 -2.68 -18.02
N MET A 61 -8.12 -1.50 -18.36
CA MET A 61 -7.33 -0.44 -19.01
C MET A 61 -6.24 0.08 -18.07
N ILE A 62 -6.60 0.39 -16.82
CA ILE A 62 -5.65 0.87 -15.81
C ILE A 62 -4.51 -0.15 -15.61
N ILE A 63 -4.85 -1.44 -15.42
CA ILE A 63 -3.85 -2.50 -15.25
C ILE A 63 -2.97 -2.64 -16.50
N SER A 64 -3.57 -2.57 -17.69
CA SER A 64 -2.82 -2.67 -18.95
C SER A 64 -1.85 -1.51 -19.12
N GLU A 65 -2.26 -0.29 -18.77
CA GLU A 65 -1.40 0.89 -18.80
C GLU A 65 -0.21 0.73 -17.86
N ILE A 66 -0.42 0.30 -16.61
CA ILE A 66 0.66 0.03 -15.64
C ILE A 66 1.68 -0.96 -16.20
N ILE A 67 1.20 -2.07 -16.80
CA ILE A 67 2.10 -3.08 -17.39
C ILE A 67 2.86 -2.48 -18.57
N VAL A 68 2.19 -1.81 -19.51
CA VAL A 68 2.82 -1.27 -20.73
C VAL A 68 3.84 -0.18 -20.40
N TYR A 69 3.51 0.75 -19.50
CA TYR A 69 4.46 1.78 -19.05
C TYR A 69 5.63 1.19 -18.26
N GLY A 70 5.37 0.15 -17.46
CA GLY A 70 6.40 -0.57 -16.71
C GLY A 70 7.42 -1.27 -17.61
N ILE A 71 7.02 -1.81 -18.76
CA ILE A 71 7.92 -2.47 -19.72
C ILE A 71 8.97 -1.50 -20.27
N ASP A 72 8.59 -0.26 -20.59
CA ASP A 72 9.51 0.76 -21.12
C ASP A 72 10.58 1.16 -20.09
N ARG A 73 10.27 1.02 -18.80
CA ARG A 73 11.15 1.35 -17.66
C ARG A 73 11.81 0.12 -17.03
N ASP A 74 11.65 -1.07 -17.62
CA ASP A 74 12.14 -2.31 -17.02
C ASP A 74 13.66 -2.43 -17.14
N GLU A 75 14.36 -1.99 -16.10
CA GLU A 75 15.82 -2.10 -15.98
C GLU A 75 16.30 -3.57 -15.82
N ASN A 76 15.40 -4.50 -15.47
CA ASN A 76 15.74 -5.91 -15.25
C ASN A 76 15.67 -6.77 -16.51
N ASN A 77 15.32 -6.19 -17.66
CA ASN A 77 15.31 -6.86 -18.96
C ASN A 77 14.41 -8.12 -18.98
N SER A 78 13.24 -8.04 -18.34
CA SER A 78 12.26 -9.13 -18.16
C SER A 78 11.47 -9.46 -19.44
N LEU A 79 11.97 -9.03 -20.61
CA LEU A 79 11.29 -9.20 -21.91
C LEU A 79 10.95 -10.67 -22.19
N ALA A 80 11.84 -11.61 -21.87
CA ALA A 80 11.58 -13.04 -22.02
C ALA A 80 10.42 -13.55 -21.14
N ARG A 81 10.25 -12.99 -19.94
CA ARG A 81 9.12 -13.29 -19.06
C ARG A 81 7.82 -12.76 -19.66
N ILE A 82 7.83 -11.55 -20.21
CA ILE A 82 6.67 -10.93 -20.87
C ILE A 82 6.26 -11.74 -22.11
N GLU A 83 7.21 -12.14 -22.95
CA GLU A 83 6.96 -13.01 -24.11
C GLU A 83 6.31 -14.33 -23.69
N THR A 84 6.83 -14.95 -22.63
CA THR A 84 6.26 -16.18 -22.06
C THR A 84 4.82 -15.97 -21.59
N ILE A 85 4.54 -14.85 -20.92
CA ILE A 85 3.18 -14.50 -20.47
C ILE A 85 2.23 -14.31 -21.65
N ILE A 86 2.68 -13.65 -22.72
CA ILE A 86 1.88 -13.46 -23.95
C ILE A 86 1.55 -14.80 -24.60
N GLN A 87 2.56 -15.67 -24.78
CA GLN A 87 2.39 -16.98 -25.41
C GLN A 87 1.49 -17.91 -24.60
N THR A 88 1.69 -17.95 -23.29
CA THR A 88 0.94 -18.82 -22.37
C THR A 88 -0.41 -18.25 -21.95
N LYS A 89 -0.66 -16.96 -22.23
CA LYS A 89 -1.84 -16.21 -21.76
C LYS A 89 -2.02 -16.29 -20.24
N ASN A 90 -0.93 -16.31 -19.49
CA ASN A 90 -0.95 -16.46 -18.03
C ASN A 90 -1.31 -15.12 -17.35
N ILE A 91 -2.60 -14.92 -17.08
CA ILE A 91 -3.14 -13.69 -16.50
C ILE A 91 -2.58 -13.43 -15.08
N ASN A 92 -2.33 -14.47 -14.29
CA ASN A 92 -1.81 -14.30 -12.93
C ASN A 92 -0.40 -13.71 -12.93
N GLU A 93 0.46 -14.17 -13.83
CA GLU A 93 1.81 -13.61 -14.00
C GLU A 93 1.76 -12.17 -14.52
N ALA A 94 0.80 -11.83 -15.39
CA ALA A 94 0.59 -10.46 -15.84
C ALA A 94 0.18 -9.53 -14.69
N LEU A 95 -0.69 -9.99 -13.79
CA LEU A 95 -1.07 -9.22 -12.58
C LEU A 95 0.11 -9.03 -11.62
N VAL A 96 0.96 -10.04 -11.46
CA VAL A 96 2.18 -9.92 -10.65
C VAL A 96 3.13 -8.87 -11.24
N LEU A 97 3.28 -8.83 -12.57
CA LEU A 97 4.06 -7.77 -13.23
C LEU A 97 3.45 -6.38 -13.00
N ALA A 98 2.12 -6.25 -13.06
CA ALA A 98 1.45 -4.98 -12.76
C ALA A 98 1.75 -4.49 -11.33
N ASP A 99 1.76 -5.38 -10.33
CA ASP A 99 2.13 -5.04 -8.95
C ASP A 99 3.60 -4.63 -8.84
N ILE A 100 4.51 -5.34 -9.51
CA ILE A 100 5.94 -5.00 -9.51
C ILE A 100 6.17 -3.61 -10.11
N TYR A 101 5.58 -3.34 -11.28
CA TYR A 101 5.78 -2.06 -11.95
C TYR A 101 5.06 -0.91 -11.24
N GLY A 102 3.86 -1.14 -10.68
CA GLY A 102 3.14 -0.12 -9.91
C GLY A 102 3.82 0.30 -8.60
N ARG A 103 4.82 -0.45 -8.11
CA ARG A 103 5.64 -0.08 -6.94
C ARG A 103 6.88 0.74 -7.30
N ASN A 104 7.28 0.74 -8.57
CA ASN A 104 8.48 1.41 -9.07
C ASN A 104 8.16 2.78 -9.73
N GLU A 105 6.92 3.27 -9.59
CA GLU A 105 6.53 4.66 -9.87
C GLU A 105 6.74 5.56 -8.64
#